data_AF-A0A524A6X6-F1
#
_entry.id   AF-A0A524A6X6-F1
#
_cell.length_a   1.000
_cell.length_b   1.000
_cell.length_c   1.000
_cell.angle_alpha   90.00
_cell.angle_beta   90.00
_cell.angle_gamma   90.00
#
_symmetry.space_group_name_H-M   'P 1'
#
loop_
_entity.id
_entity.type
_entity.pdbx_description
1 polymer ?
#
loop_
_entity_poly.entity_id
_entity_poly.type
_entity_poly.pdbx_seq_one_letter_code
_entity_poly.pdbx_strand_id
1 'polypeptide(L)'
;MMIGKLRLTRIVARIIESDRLMHALLALGLLLNLTLFAYIGWRYRILPESLSLHFDILGQPDRFGVRSEIFKLPAIGLLLWVLNALFGLAIYRWEKSGAYLLLGVTTVVQVLFWLAALNIMHG
;
A
#
# COMPACT_ATOMS: atom_id res chain seq x y z
N MET A 1 19.51 27.16 -20.48
CA MET A 1 19.45 25.97 -19.59
C MET A 1 18.04 25.35 -19.62
N MET A 2 17.66 24.66 -20.72
CA MET A 2 16.28 24.12 -20.87
C MET A 2 16.18 22.80 -21.66
N ILE A 3 17.30 22.16 -21.99
CA ILE A 3 17.35 21.00 -22.90
C ILE A 3 17.32 19.64 -22.15
N GLY A 4 17.56 19.63 -20.84
CA GLY A 4 17.64 18.39 -20.03
C GLY A 4 16.29 17.76 -19.65
N LYS A 5 15.21 18.54 -19.49
CA LYS A 5 13.91 18.05 -18.97
C LYS A 5 13.13 17.18 -19.98
N LEU A 6 13.30 17.41 -21.29
CA LEU A 6 12.55 16.68 -22.33
C LEU A 6 13.06 15.25 -22.57
N ARG A 7 14.33 14.95 -22.25
CA ARG A 7 14.85 13.58 -22.36
C ARG A 7 14.41 12.70 -21.20
N LEU A 8 14.30 13.28 -20.00
CA LEU A 8 13.88 12.53 -18.80
C LEU A 8 12.46 11.97 -18.96
N THR A 9 11.53 12.78 -19.48
CA THR A 9 10.13 12.39 -19.67
C THR A 9 9.97 11.29 -20.71
N ARG A 10 10.68 11.36 -21.85
CA ARG A 10 10.63 10.32 -22.88
C ARG A 10 11.27 8.99 -22.46
N ILE A 11 12.31 9.03 -21.64
CA ILE A 11 13.01 7.81 -21.19
C ILE A 11 12.22 7.11 -20.08
N VAL A 12 11.64 7.86 -19.14
CA VAL A 12 10.73 7.32 -18.12
C VAL A 12 9.50 6.68 -18.79
N ALA A 13 8.91 7.35 -19.79
CA ALA A 13 7.78 6.78 -20.56
C ALA A 13 8.13 5.46 -21.25
N ARG A 14 9.34 5.33 -21.81
CA ARG A 14 9.78 4.13 -22.53
C ARG A 14 10.17 2.96 -21.61
N ILE A 15 10.63 3.27 -20.40
CA ILE A 15 10.89 2.30 -19.33
C ILE A 15 9.56 1.77 -18.77
N ILE A 16 8.56 2.65 -18.64
CA ILE A 16 7.19 2.30 -18.28
C ILE A 16 6.57 1.39 -19.36
N GLU A 17 6.74 1.65 -20.65
CA GLU A 17 6.06 0.83 -21.67
C GLU A 17 6.54 -0.63 -21.80
N SER A 18 7.75 -0.98 -21.35
CA SER A 18 8.36 -2.27 -21.71
C SER A 18 8.36 -3.34 -20.60
N ASP A 19 8.09 -2.97 -19.34
CA ASP A 19 8.25 -3.87 -18.20
C ASP A 19 6.91 -4.26 -17.55
N ARG A 20 6.32 -5.35 -18.06
CA ARG A 20 5.01 -5.84 -17.59
C ARG A 20 4.98 -6.18 -16.11
N LEU A 21 6.10 -6.65 -15.55
CA LEU A 21 6.17 -7.06 -14.15
C LEU A 21 6.15 -5.85 -13.22
N MET A 22 6.86 -4.77 -13.58
CA MET A 22 6.83 -3.53 -12.81
C MET A 22 5.40 -2.93 -12.77
N HIS A 23 4.69 -2.94 -13.90
CA HIS A 23 3.31 -2.46 -13.98
C HIS A 23 2.37 -3.35 -13.19
N ALA A 24 2.55 -4.67 -13.28
CA ALA A 24 1.76 -5.62 -12.53
C ALA A 24 1.91 -5.40 -11.02
N LEU A 25 3.14 -5.21 -10.51
CA LEU A 25 3.37 -4.96 -9.08
C LEU A 25 2.79 -3.61 -8.62
N LEU A 26 2.99 -2.55 -9.39
CA LEU A 26 2.41 -1.24 -9.09
C LEU A 26 0.87 -1.31 -9.06
N ALA A 27 0.26 -1.86 -10.11
CA ALA A 27 -1.18 -1.99 -10.23
C ALA A 27 -1.75 -2.91 -9.14
N LEU A 28 -1.10 -4.03 -8.84
CA LEU A 28 -1.52 -4.97 -7.81
C LEU A 28 -1.47 -4.34 -6.42
N GLY A 29 -0.37 -3.66 -6.08
CA GLY A 29 -0.24 -2.97 -4.79
C GLY A 29 -1.30 -1.86 -4.61
N LEU A 30 -1.58 -1.11 -5.67
CA LEU A 30 -2.62 -0.08 -5.65
C LEU A 30 -4.02 -0.70 -5.53
N LEU A 31 -4.31 -1.73 -6.33
CA LEU A 31 -5.59 -2.44 -6.30
C LEU A 31 -5.85 -3.02 -4.92
N LEU A 32 -4.87 -3.70 -4.31
CA LEU A 32 -5.00 -4.23 -2.95
C LEU A 32 -5.32 -3.14 -1.93
N ASN A 33 -4.69 -1.97 -2.04
CA ASN A 33 -4.95 -0.87 -1.12
C ASN A 33 -6.34 -0.25 -1.32
N LEU A 34 -6.73 -0.02 -2.58
CA LEU A 34 -8.04 0.54 -2.92
C LEU A 34 -9.18 -0.40 -2.53
N THR A 35 -9.03 -1.71 -2.78
CA THR A 35 -10.01 -2.70 -2.36
C THR A 35 -10.07 -2.82 -0.85
N LEU A 36 -8.95 -2.64 -0.12
CA LEU A 36 -8.95 -2.57 1.34
C LEU A 36 -9.74 -1.35 1.84
N PHE A 37 -9.52 -0.18 1.23
CA PHE A 37 -10.30 1.04 1.52
C PHE A 37 -11.80 0.82 1.29
N ALA A 38 -12.16 0.24 0.15
CA ALA A 38 -13.55 -0.04 -0.21
C ALA A 38 -14.19 -1.06 0.74
N TYR A 39 -13.47 -2.13 1.08
CA TYR A 39 -13.92 -3.16 2.00
C TYR A 39 -14.19 -2.61 3.40
N ILE A 40 -13.25 -1.83 3.94
CA ILE A 40 -13.42 -1.16 5.24
C ILE A 40 -14.59 -0.18 5.17
N GLY A 41 -14.70 0.63 4.11
CA GLY A 41 -15.79 1.59 3.93
C GLY A 41 -17.17 0.93 3.84
N TRP A 42 -17.28 -0.21 3.14
CA TRP A 42 -18.51 -0.99 3.05
C TRP A 42 -18.92 -1.54 4.41
N ARG A 43 -17.96 -2.08 5.17
CA ARG A 43 -18.21 -2.68 6.49
C ARG A 43 -18.40 -1.62 7.57
N TYR A 44 -17.92 -0.38 7.37
CA TYR A 44 -17.94 0.70 8.36
C TYR A 44 -19.33 0.96 8.98
N ARG A 45 -20.41 0.79 8.20
CA ARG A 45 -21.80 0.96 8.71
C ARG A 45 -22.27 -0.15 9.65
N ILE A 46 -21.64 -1.32 9.57
CA ILE A 46 -21.98 -2.53 10.35
C ILE A 46 -21.01 -2.68 11.54
N LEU A 47 -19.91 -1.91 11.55
CA LEU A 47 -18.92 -1.94 12.61
C LEU A 47 -19.47 -1.30 13.90
N PRO A 48 -19.32 -1.96 15.07
CA PRO A 48 -19.62 -1.35 16.38
C PRO A 48 -18.82 -0.06 16.58
N GLU A 49 -19.35 0.88 17.36
CA GLU A 49 -18.70 2.19 17.60
C GLU A 49 -17.32 2.09 18.27
N SER A 50 -17.11 1.02 19.05
CA SER A 50 -15.87 0.70 19.73
C SER A 50 -15.25 -0.57 19.15
N LEU A 51 -14.08 -0.45 18.52
CA LEU A 51 -13.27 -1.60 18.10
C LEU A 51 -12.03 -1.70 18.97
N SER A 52 -11.75 -2.92 19.42
CA SER A 52 -10.53 -3.29 20.13
C SER A 52 -9.33 -3.18 19.18
N LEU A 53 -8.74 -1.99 19.10
CA LEU A 53 -7.64 -1.66 18.17
C LEU A 53 -6.26 -1.73 18.85
N HIS A 54 -6.23 -1.99 20.15
CA HIS A 54 -5.03 -2.33 20.91
C HIS A 54 -5.29 -3.61 21.67
N PHE A 55 -4.38 -4.56 21.55
CA PHE A 55 -4.36 -5.76 22.36
C PHE A 55 -3.15 -5.67 23.30
N ASP A 56 -3.37 -5.86 24.59
CA ASP A 56 -2.30 -5.99 25.58
C ASP A 56 -1.45 -7.25 25.27
N ILE A 57 -0.33 -7.42 25.97
CA ILE A 57 0.60 -8.56 25.90
C ILE A 57 -0.13 -9.90 26.13
N LEU A 58 -1.30 -9.87 26.79
CA LEU A 58 -2.19 -11.01 27.01
C LEU A 58 -3.21 -11.26 25.88
N GLY A 59 -3.16 -10.50 24.79
CA GLY A 59 -4.11 -10.57 23.68
C GLY A 59 -5.50 -10.02 24.01
N GLN A 60 -5.63 -9.24 25.09
CA GLN A 60 -6.89 -8.65 25.53
C GLN A 60 -7.04 -7.23 24.98
N PRO A 61 -8.25 -6.81 24.55
CA PRO A 61 -8.54 -5.42 24.17
C PRO A 61 -8.16 -4.40 25.27
N ASP A 62 -7.05 -3.69 25.08
CA ASP A 62 -6.55 -2.70 26.05
C ASP A 62 -7.08 -1.29 25.74
N ARG A 63 -7.34 -0.98 24.45
CA ARG A 63 -8.00 0.28 24.05
C ARG A 63 -9.05 0.05 22.99
N PHE A 64 -10.28 0.43 23.33
CA PHE A 64 -11.36 0.65 22.38
C PHE A 64 -11.03 1.92 21.57
N GLY A 65 -10.47 1.75 20.39
CA GLY A 65 -10.25 2.85 19.46
C GLY A 65 -11.56 3.23 18.78
N VAL A 66 -11.68 4.50 18.39
CA VAL A 66 -12.79 4.98 17.57
C VAL A 66 -12.77 4.21 16.25
N ARG A 67 -13.93 3.72 15.78
CA ARG A 67 -14.08 2.97 14.50
C ARG A 67 -13.36 3.57 13.28
N SER A 68 -13.04 4.86 13.29
CA SER A 68 -12.27 5.55 12.24
C SER A 68 -10.80 5.16 12.18
N GLU A 69 -10.22 4.68 13.27
CA GLU A 69 -8.81 4.29 13.37
C GLU A 69 -8.45 3.14 12.43
N ILE A 70 -9.41 2.28 12.05
CA ILE A 70 -9.17 1.19 11.11
C ILE A 70 -8.79 1.69 9.71
N PHE A 71 -9.17 2.93 9.34
CA PHE A 71 -8.74 3.56 8.09
C PHE A 71 -7.26 3.99 8.10
N LYS A 72 -6.59 3.97 9.25
CA LYS A 72 -5.14 4.19 9.30
C LYS A 72 -4.37 3.08 8.60
N LEU A 73 -4.83 1.82 8.65
CA LEU A 73 -4.20 0.71 7.94
C LEU A 73 -4.09 0.98 6.43
N PRO A 74 -5.19 1.20 5.69
CA PRO A 74 -5.09 1.45 4.26
C PRO A 74 -4.42 2.80 3.96
N ALA A 75 -4.53 3.82 4.82
CA ALA A 75 -3.83 5.09 4.63
C ALA A 75 -2.29 4.95 4.72
N ILE A 76 -1.79 4.22 5.73
CA ILE A 76 -0.37 3.91 5.86
C ILE A 76 0.08 3.03 4.69
N GLY A 77 -0.75 2.07 4.27
CA GLY A 77 -0.48 1.24 3.10
C GLY A 77 -0.33 2.08 1.83
N LEU A 78 -1.22 3.04 1.62
CA LEU A 78 -1.16 3.94 0.46
C LEU A 78 0.10 4.80 0.50
N LEU A 79 0.46 5.33 1.67
CA LEU A 79 1.68 6.12 1.85
C LEU A 79 2.92 5.29 1.52
N LEU A 80 3.03 4.08 2.07
CA LEU A 80 4.13 3.16 1.76
C LEU A 80 4.17 2.82 0.28
N TRP A 81 3.02 2.59 -0.35
CA TRP A 81 2.95 2.32 -1.78
C TRP A 81 3.44 3.50 -2.61
N VAL A 82 2.99 4.74 -2.30
CA VAL A 82 3.44 5.95 -3.00
C VAL A 82 4.95 6.14 -2.85
N LEU A 83 5.48 6.03 -1.62
CA LEU A 83 6.90 6.19 -1.38
C LEU A 83 7.72 5.14 -2.13
N ASN A 84 7.37 3.86 -2.01
CA ASN A 84 8.09 2.78 -2.69
C ASN A 84 7.92 2.82 -4.21
N ALA A 85 6.78 3.28 -4.72
CA ALA A 85 6.60 3.50 -6.16
C ALA A 85 7.53 4.61 -6.67
N LEU A 86 7.61 5.75 -5.96
CA LEU A 86 8.51 6.85 -6.31
C LEU A 86 9.98 6.43 -6.23
N PHE A 87 10.39 5.76 -5.15
CA PHE A 87 11.76 5.26 -5.00
C PHE A 87 12.08 4.15 -6.00
N GLY A 88 11.17 3.21 -6.21
CA GLY A 88 11.29 2.14 -7.19
C GLY A 88 11.48 2.69 -8.59
N LEU A 89 10.66 3.66 -9.02
CA LEU A 89 10.81 4.34 -10.31
C LEU A 89 12.11 5.15 -10.41
N ALA A 90 12.55 5.79 -9.32
CA ALA A 90 13.79 6.56 -9.30
C ALA A 90 15.02 5.67 -9.47
N ILE A 91 15.07 4.55 -8.76
CA ILE A 91 16.20 3.61 -8.70
C ILE A 91 16.17 2.60 -9.85
N TYR A 92 15.02 2.34 -10.48
CA TYR A 92 14.88 1.37 -11.58
C TYR A 92 15.92 1.57 -12.71
N ARG A 93 16.34 2.82 -12.95
CA ARG A 93 17.35 3.15 -13.96
C ARG A 93 18.77 2.68 -13.61
N TRP A 94 19.06 2.54 -12.33
CA TRP A 94 20.37 2.15 -11.80
C TRP A 94 20.37 0.66 -11.44
N GLU A 95 19.34 0.23 -10.72
CA GLU A 95 19.23 -1.13 -10.18
C GLU A 95 17.80 -1.66 -10.35
N LYS A 96 17.56 -2.43 -11.42
CA LYS A 96 16.26 -3.06 -11.69
C LYS A 96 15.83 -3.99 -10.56
N SER A 97 16.77 -4.78 -10.05
CA SER A 97 16.55 -5.70 -8.94
C SER A 97 16.09 -4.97 -7.68
N GLY A 98 16.69 -3.81 -7.37
CA GLY A 98 16.30 -2.98 -6.24
C GLY A 98 14.87 -2.44 -6.37
N ALA A 99 14.48 -1.99 -7.57
CA ALA A 99 13.12 -1.54 -7.82
C ALA A 99 12.08 -2.65 -7.63
N TYR A 100 12.37 -3.88 -8.10
CA TYR A 100 11.49 -5.02 -7.88
C TYR A 100 11.37 -5.43 -6.43
N LEU A 101 12.45 -5.39 -5.66
CA LEU A 101 12.41 -5.69 -4.24
C LEU A 101 11.54 -4.68 -3.49
N LEU A 102 11.67 -3.37 -3.78
CA LEU A 102 10.84 -2.34 -3.15
C LEU A 102 9.35 -2.54 -3.47
N LEU A 103 9.01 -2.76 -4.74
CA LEU A 103 7.63 -2.97 -5.16
C LEU A 103 7.06 -4.31 -4.66
N GLY A 104 7.87 -5.36 -4.63
CA GLY A 104 7.52 -6.68 -4.11
C GLY A 104 7.22 -6.64 -2.62
N VAL A 105 8.13 -6.08 -1.81
CA VAL A 105 7.94 -5.91 -0.37
C VAL A 105 6.70 -5.07 -0.07
N THR A 106 6.50 -3.98 -0.81
CA THR A 106 5.30 -3.15 -0.70
C THR A 106 4.02 -3.95 -0.95
N THR A 107 4.01 -4.79 -1.98
CA THR A 107 2.86 -5.65 -2.30
C THR A 107 2.58 -6.64 -1.17
N VAL A 108 3.62 -7.27 -0.61
CA VAL A 108 3.48 -8.17 0.54
C VAL A 108 2.90 -7.44 1.75
N VAL A 109 3.37 -6.22 2.05
CA VAL A 109 2.82 -5.39 3.14
C VAL A 109 1.34 -5.09 2.93
N GLN A 110 0.90 -4.81 1.70
CA GLN A 110 -0.54 -4.63 1.40
C GLN A 110 -1.36 -5.89 1.68
N VAL A 111 -0.82 -7.07 1.36
CA VAL A 111 -1.47 -8.35 1.70
C VAL A 111 -1.55 -8.54 3.22
N LEU A 112 -0.49 -8.21 3.96
CA LEU A 112 -0.50 -8.28 5.43
C LEU A 112 -1.55 -7.34 6.05
N PHE A 113 -1.73 -6.13 5.49
CA PHE A 113 -2.78 -5.22 5.94
C PHE A 113 -4.18 -5.74 5.65
N TRP A 114 -4.37 -6.43 4.53
CA TRP A 114 -5.60 -7.17 4.25
C TRP A 114 -5.87 -8.26 5.29
N LEU A 115 -4.85 -9.07 5.60
CA LEU A 115 -4.97 -10.13 6.61
C LEU A 115 -5.28 -9.55 8.01
N ALA A 116 -4.63 -8.45 8.38
CA ALA A 116 -4.91 -7.76 9.63
C ALA A 116 -6.37 -7.25 9.68
N ALA A 117 -6.85 -6.62 8.60
CA ALA A 117 -8.24 -6.15 8.53
C ALA A 117 -9.26 -7.30 8.58
N LEU A 118 -8.97 -8.43 7.94
CA LEU A 118 -9.82 -9.63 8.00
C LEU A 118 -9.84 -10.26 9.39
N ASN A 119 -8.70 -10.29 10.07
CA ASN A 119 -8.59 -10.80 11.44
C ASN A 119 -9.40 -9.93 12.41
N ILE A 120 -9.29 -8.61 12.30
CA ILE A 120 -10.05 -7.65 13.14
C ILE A 120 -11.57 -7.77 12.91
N MET A 121 -12.02 -8.13 11.70
CA MET A 121 -13.45 -8.19 11.38
C MET A 121 -14.11 -9.55 11.62
N HIS A 122 -13.34 -10.64 11.77
CA HIS A 122 -13.86 -11.98 12.07
C HIS A 122 -13.49 -12.48 13.46
N GLY A 123 -12.52 -11.84 14.12
CA GLY A 123 -12.09 -12.14 15.49
C GLY A 123 -12.92 -11.46 16.56
#